data_AF-A0A5E7BK89-F1
#
_entry.id   AF-A0A5E7BK89-F1
#
_cell.length_a   1.000
_cell.length_b   1.000
_cell.length_c   1.000
_cell.angle_alpha   90.00
_cell.angle_beta   90.00
_cell.angle_gamma   90.00
#
_symmetry.space_group_name_H-M   'P 1'
#
loop_
_entity.id
_entity.type
_entity.pdbx_description
1 polymer ?
#
loop_
_entity_poly.entity_id
_entity_poly.type
_entity_poly.pdbx_seq_one_letter_code
_entity_poly.pdbx_strand_id
1 'polypeptide(L)'
;MRTITPDPPHSTSTNRYMPLTSNDCDIPTLFVDTQAPLDVLQDAADYRIRTVTHLMENLAMREEIHTDAVILHDFARLCAIALRDGCDLLDVLGRRLQAQISK
;
A
#
# COMPACT_ATOMS: atom_id res chain seq x y z
N MET A 1 -16.01 -31.42 -18.18
CA MET A 1 -16.33 -29.99 -17.98
C MET A 1 -16.38 -29.72 -16.49
N ARG A 2 -15.51 -28.87 -15.94
CA ARG A 2 -15.69 -28.39 -14.56
C ARG A 2 -16.72 -27.28 -14.60
N THR A 3 -17.80 -27.44 -13.84
CA THR A 3 -18.84 -26.43 -13.68
C THR A 3 -18.22 -25.27 -12.90
N ILE A 4 -17.97 -24.14 -13.57
CA ILE A 4 -17.53 -22.91 -12.91
C ILE A 4 -18.78 -22.32 -12.25
N THR A 5 -18.87 -22.47 -10.93
CA THR A 5 -19.88 -21.74 -10.14
C THR A 5 -19.48 -20.27 -10.11
N PRO A 6 -20.37 -19.33 -10.48
CA PRO A 6 -20.07 -17.91 -10.39
C PRO A 6 -19.87 -17.51 -8.92
N ASP A 7 -18.89 -16.64 -8.68
CA ASP A 7 -18.62 -16.13 -7.34
C ASP A 7 -19.84 -15.38 -6.79
N PRO A 8 -20.10 -15.49 -5.48
CA PRO A 8 -21.19 -14.76 -4.84
C PRO A 8 -20.96 -13.24 -4.96
N PRO A 9 -22.04 -12.43 -5.01
CA PRO A 9 -21.92 -10.99 -5.07
C PRO A 9 -21.14 -10.45 -3.86
N HIS A 10 -20.12 -9.62 -4.11
CA HIS A 10 -19.30 -9.03 -3.06
C HIS A 10 -20.14 -8.14 -2.14
N SER A 11 -20.37 -8.59 -0.91
CA SER A 11 -20.92 -7.72 0.13
C SER A 11 -19.78 -6.90 0.74
N THR A 12 -19.72 -5.61 0.46
CA THR A 12 -18.82 -4.66 1.14
C THR A 12 -19.34 -4.39 2.56
N SER A 13 -19.36 -5.40 3.42
CA SER A 13 -19.64 -5.24 4.84
C SER A 13 -18.30 -5.29 5.58
N THR A 14 -17.81 -4.12 5.99
CA THR A 14 -17.20 -3.88 7.31
C THR A 14 -16.54 -2.49 7.34
N ASN A 15 -16.99 -1.64 8.27
CA ASN A 15 -16.38 -0.35 8.63
C ASN A 15 -14.93 -0.47 9.19
N ARG A 16 -14.30 -1.64 9.07
CA ARG A 16 -12.98 -1.97 9.61
C ARG A 16 -11.91 -1.98 8.52
N TYR A 17 -12.23 -2.46 7.32
CA TYR A 17 -11.25 -2.57 6.24
C TYR A 17 -11.41 -1.42 5.26
N MET A 18 -10.34 -0.65 5.06
CA MET A 18 -10.28 0.42 4.08
C MET A 18 -9.48 -0.07 2.86
N PRO A 19 -10.00 0.02 1.63
CA PRO A 19 -9.25 -0.40 0.46
C PRO A 19 -8.00 0.46 0.26
N LEU A 20 -6.90 -0.15 -0.18
CA LEU A 20 -5.71 0.59 -0.59
C LEU A 20 -5.98 1.37 -1.89
N THR A 21 -5.40 2.56 -2.01
CA THR A 21 -5.47 3.41 -3.20
C THR A 21 -4.57 2.92 -4.34
N SER A 22 -3.73 1.92 -4.07
CA SER A 22 -2.86 1.26 -5.03
C SER A 22 -3.49 0.08 -5.78
N ASN A 23 -4.72 -0.35 -5.39
CA ASN A 23 -5.46 -1.37 -6.12
C ASN A 23 -5.64 -0.96 -7.60
N ASP A 24 -5.47 -1.91 -8.52
CA ASP A 24 -5.56 -1.71 -9.98
C ASP A 24 -6.91 -2.13 -10.58
N CYS A 25 -7.80 -2.68 -9.76
CA CYS A 25 -9.12 -3.19 -10.13
C CYS A 25 -10.23 -2.41 -9.40
N ASP A 26 -11.41 -2.32 -10.04
CA ASP A 26 -12.61 -1.71 -9.45
C ASP A 26 -13.09 -2.45 -8.19
N ILE A 27 -12.78 -3.74 -8.10
CA ILE A 27 -13.04 -4.55 -6.91
C ILE A 27 -11.74 -4.61 -6.09
N PRO A 28 -11.65 -3.90 -4.96
CA PRO A 28 -10.43 -3.88 -4.16
C PRO A 28 -10.16 -5.26 -3.57
N THR A 29 -8.90 -5.69 -3.61
CA THR A 29 -8.46 -6.97 -3.06
C THR A 29 -7.50 -6.80 -1.88
N LEU A 30 -6.83 -5.65 -1.80
CA LEU A 30 -5.91 -5.30 -0.72
C LEU A 30 -6.49 -4.17 0.14
N PHE A 31 -6.35 -4.30 1.46
CA PHE A 31 -6.99 -3.44 2.44
C PHE A 31 -6.08 -3.12 3.62
N VAL A 32 -6.29 -1.95 4.22
CA VAL A 32 -5.80 -1.57 5.54
C VAL A 32 -6.83 -2.03 6.59
N ASP A 33 -6.38 -2.76 7.61
CA ASP A 33 -7.15 -2.95 8.84
C ASP A 33 -7.10 -1.67 9.67
N THR A 34 -8.14 -0.84 9.57
CA THR A 34 -8.18 0.46 10.24
C THR A 34 -8.20 0.37 11.76
N GLN A 35 -8.46 -0.82 12.32
CA GLN A 35 -8.53 -1.07 13.76
C GLN A 35 -7.28 -1.77 14.30
N ALA A 36 -6.26 -2.03 13.48
CA ALA A 36 -4.98 -2.59 13.93
C ALA A 36 -4.32 -1.71 15.03
N PRO A 37 -3.39 -2.22 15.86
CA PRO A 37 -2.65 -1.37 16.79
C PRO A 37 -1.92 -0.21 16.09
N LEU A 38 -1.78 0.96 16.75
CA LEU A 38 -1.21 2.16 16.12
C LEU A 38 0.27 1.98 15.78
N ASP A 39 1.02 1.35 16.67
CA ASP A 39 2.41 0.93 16.46
C ASP A 39 2.54 0.00 15.25
N VAL A 40 1.64 -0.96 15.10
CA VAL A 40 1.63 -1.87 13.95
C VAL A 40 1.35 -1.14 12.64
N LEU A 41 0.42 -0.17 12.64
CA LEU A 41 0.15 0.67 11.46
C LEU A 41 1.36 1.54 11.10
N GLN A 42 2.02 2.12 12.11
CA GLN A 42 3.21 2.94 11.94
C GLN A 42 4.37 2.11 11.39
N ASP A 43 4.67 0.95 11.98
CA ASP A 43 5.75 0.05 11.54
C ASP A 43 5.52 -0.43 10.11
N ALA A 44 4.27 -0.76 9.75
CA ALA A 44 3.92 -1.18 8.39
C ALA A 44 4.11 -0.06 7.35
N ALA A 45 3.85 1.19 7.73
CA ALA A 45 4.09 2.35 6.87
C ALA A 45 5.58 2.66 6.75
N ASP A 46 6.28 2.70 7.88
CA ASP A 46 7.72 2.98 7.97
C ASP A 46 8.52 1.96 7.17
N TYR A 47 8.21 0.66 7.29
CA TYR A 47 8.86 -0.40 6.52
C TYR A 47 8.79 -0.16 5.00
N ARG A 48 7.60 0.18 4.47
CA ARG A 48 7.42 0.43 3.04
C ARG A 48 8.19 1.67 2.58
N ILE A 49 8.02 2.78 3.29
CA ILE A 49 8.64 4.06 2.93
C ILE A 49 10.16 3.93 2.98
N ARG A 50 10.73 3.37 4.06
CA ARG A 50 12.18 3.17 4.19
C ARG A 50 12.74 2.22 3.15
N THR A 51 12.01 1.14 2.82
CA THR A 51 12.47 0.20 1.79
C THR A 51 12.57 0.90 0.43
N VAL A 52 11.59 1.73 0.06
CA VAL A 52 11.63 2.52 -1.17
C VAL A 52 12.75 3.56 -1.12
N THR A 53 12.93 4.25 0.01
CA THR A 53 14.03 5.22 0.19
C THR A 53 15.38 4.55 -0.02
N HIS A 54 15.65 3.43 0.67
CA HIS A 54 16.91 2.70 0.51
C HIS A 54 17.12 2.24 -0.93
N LEU A 55 16.06 1.79 -1.62
CA LEU A 55 16.15 1.40 -3.02
C LEU A 55 16.56 2.59 -3.91
N MET A 56 15.96 3.76 -3.70
CA MET A 56 16.24 4.98 -4.47
C MET A 56 17.65 5.52 -4.18
N GLU A 57 18.09 5.50 -2.93
CA GLU A 57 19.45 5.87 -2.54
C GLU A 57 20.48 4.95 -3.21
N ASN A 58 20.26 3.64 -3.16
CA ASN A 58 21.10 2.66 -3.83
C ASN A 58 21.13 2.84 -5.36
N LEU A 59 20.04 3.32 -5.96
CA LEU A 59 19.99 3.60 -7.39
C LEU A 59 20.76 4.88 -7.73
N ALA A 60 20.60 5.93 -6.93
CA ALA A 60 21.26 7.22 -7.12
C ALA A 60 22.79 7.15 -6.95
N MET A 61 23.30 6.20 -6.16
CA MET A 61 24.74 5.98 -5.97
C MET A 61 25.44 5.26 -7.14
N ARG A 62 24.71 4.76 -8.13
CA ARG A 62 25.30 4.02 -9.26
C ARG A 62 25.82 4.99 -10.31
N GLU A 63 27.12 4.88 -10.64
CA GLU A 63 27.78 5.71 -11.68
C GLU A 63 27.21 5.47 -13.09
N GLU A 64 26.75 4.24 -13.38
CA GLU A 64 26.02 3.91 -14.61
C GLU A 64 24.83 2.99 -14.29
N ILE A 65 23.64 3.39 -14.75
CA ILE A 65 22.42 2.56 -14.71
C ILE A 65 22.18 2.04 -16.13
N HIS A 66 22.81 0.91 -16.48
CA HIS A 66 22.50 0.19 -17.72
C HIS A 66 21.22 -0.61 -17.53
N THR A 67 20.07 0.06 -17.59
CA THR A 67 18.77 -0.56 -17.38
C THR A 67 17.83 -0.18 -18.51
N ASP A 68 17.18 -1.18 -19.10
CA ASP A 68 16.16 -0.97 -20.13
C ASP A 68 15.06 -0.04 -19.59
N ALA A 69 14.58 0.90 -20.42
CA ALA A 69 13.57 1.88 -20.02
C ALA A 69 12.28 1.21 -19.51
N VAL A 70 11.97 0.00 -20.02
CA VAL A 70 10.85 -0.83 -19.55
C VAL A 70 11.04 -1.24 -18.08
N ILE A 71 12.25 -1.66 -17.71
CA ILE A 71 12.57 -2.08 -16.35
C ILE A 71 12.50 -0.89 -15.39
N LEU A 72 12.97 0.29 -15.79
CA LEU A 72 12.89 1.50 -14.97
C LEU A 72 11.44 1.93 -14.72
N HIS A 73 10.57 1.81 -15.72
CA HIS A 73 9.14 2.08 -15.56
C HIS A 73 8.49 1.12 -14.56
N ASP A 74 8.77 -0.17 -14.65
CA ASP A 74 8.23 -1.17 -13.72
C ASP A 74 8.75 -0.96 -12.29
N PHE A 75 10.02 -0.57 -12.13
CA PHE A 75 10.57 -0.16 -10.84
C PHE A 75 9.84 1.06 -10.26
N ALA A 76 9.66 2.11 -11.06
CA ALA A 76 8.95 3.31 -10.62
C ALA A 76 7.50 2.96 -10.20
N ARG A 77 6.85 2.05 -10.93
CA ARG A 77 5.50 1.58 -10.60
C ARG A 77 5.47 0.81 -9.28
N LEU A 78 6.42 -0.09 -9.04
CA LEU A 78 6.55 -0.81 -7.76
C LEU A 78 6.76 0.16 -6.59
N CYS A 79 7.61 1.16 -6.76
CA CYS A 79 7.82 2.19 -5.75
C CYS A 79 6.56 3.01 -5.50
N ALA A 80 5.83 3.39 -6.55
CA ALA A 80 4.59 4.12 -6.42
C ALA A 80 3.52 3.33 -5.65
N ILE A 81 3.39 2.02 -5.90
CA ILE A 81 2.50 1.13 -5.15
C ILE A 81 2.88 1.12 -3.67
N ALA A 82 4.14 0.83 -3.35
CA ALA A 82 4.59 0.75 -1.96
C ALA A 82 4.46 2.09 -1.20
N LEU A 83 4.74 3.22 -1.86
CA LEU A 83 4.57 4.55 -1.28
C LEU A 83 3.10 4.89 -1.04
N ARG A 84 2.21 4.58 -2.00
CA ARG A 84 0.76 4.77 -1.83
C ARG A 84 0.22 3.96 -0.66
N ASP A 85 0.62 2.70 -0.56
CA ASP A 85 0.26 1.84 0.58
C ASP A 85 0.72 2.44 1.91
N GLY A 86 1.96 2.95 1.93
CA GLY A 86 2.51 3.66 3.10
C GLY A 86 1.68 4.89 3.48
N CYS A 87 1.28 5.70 2.50
CA CYS A 87 0.42 6.86 2.72
C CYS A 87 -0.96 6.48 3.27
N ASP A 88 -1.60 5.44 2.73
CA ASP A 88 -2.90 4.97 3.20
C ASP A 88 -2.84 4.52 4.69
N LEU A 89 -1.74 3.87 5.08
CA LEU A 89 -1.47 3.49 6.47
C LEU A 89 -1.28 4.73 7.37
N LEU A 90 -0.50 5.71 6.92
CA LEU A 90 -0.28 6.96 7.66
C LEU A 90 -1.56 7.80 7.79
N ASP A 91 -2.43 7.79 6.79
CA ASP A 91 -3.73 8.47 6.82
C ASP A 91 -4.66 7.86 7.87
N VAL A 92 -4.69 6.53 7.97
CA VAL A 92 -5.44 5.82 9.03
C VAL A 92 -4.84 6.13 10.40
N LEU A 93 -3.52 6.06 10.53
CA LEU A 93 -2.80 6.37 11.77
C LEU A 93 -3.11 7.80 12.24
N GLY A 94 -2.95 8.78 11.36
CA GLY A 94 -3.19 10.20 11.63
C GLY A 94 -4.62 10.50 12.05
N ARG A 95 -5.62 9.95 11.35
CA ARG A 95 -7.04 10.09 11.75
C ARG A 95 -7.31 9.55 13.14
N ARG A 96 -6.69 8.42 13.51
CA ARG A 96 -6.89 7.80 14.82
C ARG A 96 -6.18 8.54 15.95
N LEU A 97 -4.98 9.05 15.69
CA LEU A 97 -4.28 9.92 16.64
C LEU A 97 -5.09 11.20 16.89
N GLN A 98 -5.61 11.84 15.82
CA GLN A 98 -6.45 13.03 15.95
C GLN A 98 -7.71 12.77 16.77
N ALA A 99 -8.36 11.62 16.58
CA ALA A 99 -9.53 11.22 17.34
C ALA A 99 -9.24 10.95 18.83
N GLN A 100 -8.01 10.63 19.21
CA GLN A 100 -7.59 10.49 20.61
C GLN A 100 -7.33 11.83 21.28
N ILE A 101 -6.78 12.79 20.53
CA ILE A 101 -6.49 14.15 21.03
C ILE A 101 -7.76 14.99 21.17
N SER A 102 -8.77 14.71 20.33
CA SER A 102 -10.04 15.44 20.34
C SER A 102 -11.05 14.93 21.37
N LYS A 103 -10.65 14.00 22.23
CA LYS A 103 -11.42 13.47 23.37
C LYS A 103 -10.96 14.10 24.67
#